data_AF-A0A161KBD5-F1
#
_entry.id   AF-A0A161KBD5-F1
#
_cell.length_a   1.000
_cell.length_b   1.000
_cell.length_c   1.000
_cell.angle_alpha   90.00
_cell.angle_beta   90.00
_cell.angle_gamma   90.00
#
_symmetry.space_group_name_H-M   'P 1'
#
loop_
_entity.id
_entity.type
_entity.pdbx_description
1 polymer ?
#
loop_
_entity_poly.entity_id
_entity_poly.type
_entity_poly.pdbx_seq_one_letter_code
_entity_poly.pdbx_strand_id
1 'polypeptide(L)'
;MRRLTPLRFFWLASLGLALVYGWTLTERLTVTVSVADGRCTAVLYDRTSAIDCPGLGSGALLTYAERQPVAGFVPQAAWQVVELSAFGEALPPTAPLPTRFEATGRLARPYQPAGLIFQRPGETSGWAFVIDGPQRRGVWWTWREGALGEPLRGIPLDRPLTVQAQAFARQLLRGWWGAVGLVVVGLGLRVIGNRVGRWRKGGIGEQIQKDQSGD
;
A
#
# COMPACT_ATOMS: atom_id res chain seq x y z
N MET A 1 -8.32 40.70 7.01
CA MET A 1 -8.19 39.22 6.98
C MET A 1 -9.35 38.63 6.17
N ARG A 2 -9.10 38.16 4.94
CA ARG A 2 -10.14 37.57 4.07
C ARG A 2 -10.59 36.22 4.65
N ARG A 3 -11.84 36.15 5.13
CA ARG A 3 -12.44 34.88 5.58
C ARG A 3 -12.61 33.97 4.37
N LEU A 4 -11.90 32.84 4.37
CA LEU A 4 -12.18 31.74 3.44
C LEU A 4 -13.64 31.31 3.65
N THR A 5 -14.45 31.42 2.61
CA THR A 5 -15.83 30.94 2.64
C THR A 5 -15.85 29.43 2.89
N PRO A 6 -16.80 28.90 3.66
CA PRO A 6 -16.86 27.47 4.03
C PRO A 6 -16.87 26.55 2.80
N LEU A 7 -17.41 27.03 1.67
CA LEU A 7 -17.37 26.34 0.38
C LEU A 7 -15.93 26.14 -0.15
N ARG A 8 -15.06 27.14 -0.03
CA ARG A 8 -13.65 27.05 -0.46
C ARG A 8 -12.86 26.06 0.37
N PHE A 9 -13.13 25.99 1.67
CA PHE A 9 -12.48 25.02 2.56
C PHE A 9 -12.88 23.58 2.22
N PHE A 10 -14.17 23.34 1.95
CA PHE A 10 -14.67 22.01 1.55
C PHE A 10 -13.97 21.49 0.28
N TRP A 11 -13.83 22.33 -0.75
CA TRP A 11 -13.12 21.96 -1.97
C TRP A 11 -11.65 21.65 -1.73
N LEU A 12 -10.96 22.44 -0.90
CA LEU A 12 -9.56 22.20 -0.54
C LEU A 12 -9.38 20.90 0.25
N ALA A 13 -10.29 20.60 1.18
CA ALA A 13 -10.27 19.36 1.94
C ALA A 13 -10.50 18.13 1.04
N SER A 14 -11.49 18.19 0.14
CA SER A 14 -11.77 17.13 -0.83
C SER A 14 -10.61 16.89 -1.80
N LEU A 15 -9.98 17.97 -2.28
CA LEU A 15 -8.78 17.88 -3.12
C LEU A 15 -7.62 17.24 -2.36
N GLY A 16 -7.38 17.67 -1.12
CA GLY A 16 -6.37 17.05 -0.24
C GLY A 16 -6.62 15.56 -0.03
N LEU A 17 -7.88 15.18 0.20
CA LEU A 17 -8.28 13.78 0.38
C LEU A 17 -8.02 12.95 -0.89
N ALA A 18 -8.36 13.49 -2.06
CA ALA A 18 -8.12 12.85 -3.35
C ALA A 18 -6.61 12.70 -3.63
N LEU A 19 -5.81 13.69 -3.28
CA LEU A 19 -4.35 13.63 -3.42
C LEU A 19 -3.74 12.58 -2.50
N VAL A 20 -4.18 12.50 -1.23
CA VAL A 20 -3.70 11.45 -0.31
C VAL A 20 -4.11 10.08 -0.82
N TYR A 21 -5.36 9.91 -1.28
CA TYR A 21 -5.82 8.66 -1.87
C TYR A 21 -4.99 8.27 -3.10
N GLY A 22 -4.78 9.20 -4.02
CA GLY A 22 -3.94 9.03 -5.20
C GLY A 22 -2.50 8.68 -4.85
N TRP A 23 -1.91 9.35 -3.86
CA TRP A 23 -0.58 9.02 -3.34
C TRP A 23 -0.51 7.58 -2.85
N THR A 24 -1.53 7.13 -2.12
CA THR A 24 -1.59 5.73 -1.68
C THR A 24 -1.67 4.75 -2.85
N LEU A 25 -2.16 5.14 -4.03
CA LEU A 25 -2.20 4.26 -5.21
C LEU A 25 -0.85 4.13 -5.92
N THR A 26 0.09 5.04 -5.69
CA THR A 26 1.40 5.05 -6.36
C THR A 26 2.43 4.11 -5.73
N GLU A 27 2.03 3.38 -4.69
CA GLU A 27 2.92 2.53 -3.91
C GLU A 27 3.45 1.34 -4.72
N ARG A 28 4.78 1.22 -4.75
CA ARG A 28 5.52 0.14 -5.40
C ARG A 28 6.40 -0.56 -4.36
N LEU A 29 6.50 -1.87 -4.50
CA LEU A 29 7.32 -2.71 -3.64
C LEU A 29 8.30 -3.48 -4.51
N THR A 30 9.58 -3.42 -4.18
CA THR A 30 10.64 -4.14 -4.89
C THR A 30 11.07 -5.31 -4.03
N VAL A 31 11.16 -6.49 -4.64
CA VAL A 31 11.76 -7.67 -4.04
C VAL A 31 12.89 -8.14 -4.94
N THR A 32 13.99 -8.53 -4.32
CA THR A 32 15.12 -9.14 -5.01
C THR A 32 15.35 -10.51 -4.40
N VAL A 33 15.46 -11.53 -5.23
CA VAL A 33 15.79 -12.89 -4.81
C VAL A 33 17.07 -13.30 -5.50
N SER A 34 18.12 -13.55 -4.72
CA SER A 34 19.36 -14.13 -5.22
C SER A 34 19.41 -15.62 -4.89
N VAL A 35 19.87 -16.41 -5.85
CA VAL A 35 20.07 -17.85 -5.70
C VAL A 35 21.52 -18.15 -6.01
N ALA A 36 22.19 -18.79 -5.06
CA ALA A 36 23.55 -19.28 -5.24
C ALA A 36 23.76 -20.57 -4.45
N ASP A 37 24.37 -21.57 -5.10
CA ASP A 37 24.81 -22.82 -4.46
C ASP A 37 23.69 -23.55 -3.69
N GLY A 38 22.48 -23.55 -4.27
CA GLY A 38 21.30 -24.18 -3.64
C GLY A 38 20.75 -23.41 -2.45
N ARG A 39 21.13 -22.15 -2.27
CA ARG A 39 20.60 -21.26 -1.23
C ARG A 39 19.88 -20.07 -1.86
N CYS A 40 18.67 -19.81 -1.40
CA CYS A 40 17.82 -18.72 -1.88
C CYS A 40 17.77 -17.64 -0.81
N THR A 41 18.09 -16.41 -1.18
CA THR A 41 18.05 -15.24 -0.31
C THR A 41 17.13 -14.20 -0.90
N ALA A 42 16.07 -13.84 -0.18
CA ALA A 42 15.18 -12.76 -0.56
C ALA A 42 15.53 -11.51 0.22
N VAL A 43 15.52 -10.37 -0.46
CA VAL A 43 15.70 -9.03 0.07
C VAL A 43 14.41 -8.24 -0.16
N LEU A 44 13.87 -7.70 0.93
CA LEU A 44 12.66 -6.88 0.94
C LEU A 44 12.85 -5.76 1.97
N TYR A 45 12.74 -4.50 1.54
CA TYR A 45 12.96 -3.33 2.41
C TYR A 45 14.31 -3.38 3.17
N ASP A 46 15.40 -3.70 2.46
CA ASP A 46 16.75 -3.84 3.03
C ASP A 46 16.88 -4.91 4.14
N ARG A 47 15.87 -5.78 4.26
CA ARG A 47 15.88 -6.94 5.15
C ARG A 47 15.99 -8.21 4.33
N THR A 48 16.68 -9.19 4.87
CA THR A 48 16.98 -10.44 4.17
C THR A 48 16.39 -11.65 4.87
N SER A 49 15.91 -12.63 4.11
CA SER A 49 15.61 -13.97 4.62
C SER A 49 16.13 -15.02 3.64
N ALA A 50 16.78 -16.05 4.18
CA ALA A 50 17.32 -17.14 3.39
C ALA A 50 16.77 -18.50 3.80
N ILE A 51 16.59 -19.37 2.79
CA ILE A 51 16.26 -20.78 2.89
C ILE A 51 17.20 -21.60 2.00
N ASP A 52 17.27 -22.89 2.25
CA ASP A 52 17.93 -23.83 1.33
C ASP A 52 16.91 -24.28 0.26
N CYS A 53 17.31 -24.18 -1.01
CA CYS A 53 16.49 -24.41 -2.21
C CYS A 53 17.28 -25.18 -3.30
N PRO A 54 17.61 -26.45 -3.07
CA PRO A 54 18.48 -27.22 -3.97
C PRO A 54 17.80 -27.60 -5.28
N GLY A 55 18.51 -27.51 -6.41
CA GLY A 55 18.03 -28.06 -7.70
C GLY A 55 17.16 -27.12 -8.53
N LEU A 56 17.41 -25.80 -8.44
CA LEU A 56 16.75 -24.79 -9.27
C LEU A 56 17.35 -24.60 -10.66
N GLY A 57 18.59 -25.04 -10.88
CA GLY A 57 19.22 -24.93 -12.20
C GLY A 57 18.36 -25.59 -13.28
N SER A 58 18.32 -24.96 -14.45
CA SER A 58 17.45 -25.25 -15.60
C SER A 58 15.94 -25.21 -15.34
N GLY A 59 15.52 -24.71 -14.18
CA GLY A 59 14.13 -24.48 -13.81
C GLY A 59 13.50 -23.28 -14.50
N ALA A 60 12.36 -22.82 -13.96
CA ALA A 60 11.61 -21.69 -14.49
C ALA A 60 11.27 -20.66 -13.40
N LEU A 61 11.26 -19.39 -13.78
CA LEU A 61 10.73 -18.29 -12.99
C LEU A 61 9.28 -18.03 -13.38
N LEU A 62 8.39 -18.02 -12.39
CA LEU A 62 6.98 -17.72 -12.55
C LEU A 62 6.56 -16.63 -11.56
N THR A 63 5.46 -15.95 -11.84
CA THR A 63 4.87 -14.97 -10.92
C THR A 63 3.61 -15.52 -10.27
N TYR A 64 3.49 -15.33 -8.95
CA TYR A 64 2.29 -15.60 -8.18
C TYR A 64 1.51 -14.31 -7.91
N ALA A 65 0.20 -14.38 -8.05
CA ALA A 65 -0.74 -13.39 -7.54
C ALA A 65 -2.03 -14.11 -7.15
N GLU A 66 -2.45 -13.97 -5.89
CA GLU A 66 -3.68 -14.59 -5.40
C GLU A 66 -4.90 -13.89 -6.00
N ARG A 67 -5.75 -14.65 -6.70
CA ARG A 67 -7.02 -14.13 -7.22
C ARG A 67 -8.03 -14.07 -6.08
N GLN A 68 -8.37 -12.88 -5.63
CA GLN A 68 -9.49 -12.71 -4.69
C GLN A 68 -10.85 -12.76 -5.43
N PRO A 69 -11.80 -13.60 -4.98
CA PRO A 69 -13.16 -13.60 -5.49
C PRO A 69 -13.96 -12.48 -4.81
N VAL A 70 -13.73 -11.23 -5.19
CA VAL A 70 -14.55 -10.11 -4.68
C VAL A 70 -15.21 -9.40 -5.85
N ALA A 71 -16.55 -9.34 -5.80
CA ALA A 71 -17.39 -8.59 -6.72
C ALA A 71 -17.14 -7.08 -6.55
N GLY A 72 -16.10 -6.57 -7.20
CA GLY A 72 -15.75 -5.15 -7.17
C GLY A 72 -14.49 -4.83 -7.95
N PHE A 73 -14.37 -3.58 -8.42
CA PHE A 73 -13.23 -3.03 -9.16
C PHE A 73 -11.96 -2.86 -8.29
N VAL A 74 -11.56 -3.87 -7.53
CA VAL A 74 -10.25 -3.87 -6.88
C VAL A 74 -9.22 -4.31 -7.92
N PRO A 75 -8.32 -3.43 -8.37
CA PRO A 75 -7.29 -3.83 -9.31
C PRO A 75 -6.39 -4.90 -8.69
N GLN A 76 -6.16 -5.98 -9.45
CA GLN A 76 -5.32 -7.09 -8.99
C GLN A 76 -3.87 -6.64 -8.79
N ALA A 77 -3.17 -7.32 -7.87
CA ALA A 77 -1.73 -7.19 -7.75
C ALA A 77 -1.08 -7.55 -9.08
N ALA A 78 -0.21 -6.67 -9.58
CA ALA A 78 0.43 -6.85 -10.86
C ALA A 78 1.93 -6.62 -10.72
N TRP A 79 2.71 -7.63 -11.10
CA TRP A 79 4.12 -7.45 -11.36
C TRP A 79 4.27 -6.53 -12.56
N GLN A 80 4.88 -5.36 -12.34
CA GLN A 80 5.13 -4.42 -13.42
C GLN A 80 6.36 -4.82 -14.23
N VAL A 81 7.37 -5.32 -13.52
CA VAL A 81 8.64 -5.71 -14.10
C VAL A 81 9.18 -6.87 -13.28
N VAL A 82 9.63 -7.93 -13.97
CA VAL A 82 10.43 -9.00 -13.39
C VAL A 82 11.66 -9.12 -14.26
N GLU A 83 12.81 -8.81 -13.68
CA GLU A 83 14.12 -8.91 -14.32
C GLU A 83 14.81 -10.16 -13.76
N LEU A 84 15.28 -11.01 -14.66
CA LEU A 84 16.16 -12.11 -14.32
C LEU A 84 17.57 -11.71 -14.77
N SER A 85 18.57 -11.91 -13.93
CA SER A 85 19.96 -11.68 -14.29
C SER A 85 20.87 -12.77 -13.73
N ALA A 86 22.01 -12.97 -14.36
CA ALA A 86 23.05 -13.85 -13.86
C ALA A 86 24.42 -13.26 -14.19
N PHE A 87 25.33 -13.28 -13.20
CA PHE A 87 26.67 -12.71 -13.34
C PHE A 87 26.68 -11.24 -13.83
N GLY A 88 25.64 -10.47 -13.49
CA GLY A 88 25.48 -9.07 -13.89
C GLY A 88 24.83 -8.86 -15.27
N GLU A 89 24.52 -9.93 -16.00
CA GLU A 89 23.86 -9.84 -17.31
C GLU A 89 22.36 -10.12 -17.19
N ALA A 90 21.54 -9.31 -17.87
CA ALA A 90 20.10 -9.53 -17.94
C ALA A 90 19.77 -10.73 -18.84
N LEU A 91 18.88 -11.59 -18.36
CA LEU A 91 18.38 -12.76 -19.06
C LEU A 91 16.94 -12.54 -19.49
N PRO A 92 16.50 -13.15 -20.60
CA PRO A 92 15.09 -13.09 -20.99
C PRO A 92 14.21 -13.76 -19.91
N PRO A 93 12.97 -13.27 -19.69
CA PRO A 93 12.08 -13.81 -18.63
C PRO A 93 11.73 -15.29 -18.80
N THR A 94 11.81 -15.80 -20.03
CA THR A 94 11.55 -17.20 -20.39
C THR A 94 12.81 -18.06 -20.41
N ALA A 95 13.97 -17.50 -20.07
CA ALA A 95 15.21 -18.27 -20.00
C ALA A 95 15.11 -19.35 -18.91
N PRO A 96 15.70 -20.54 -19.14
CA PRO A 96 15.91 -21.50 -18.07
C PRO A 96 16.77 -20.87 -16.97
N LEU A 97 16.44 -21.16 -15.72
CA LEU A 97 17.14 -20.61 -14.57
C LEU A 97 18.61 -21.07 -14.55
N PRO A 98 19.60 -20.17 -14.46
CA PRO A 98 20.99 -20.56 -14.21
C PRO A 98 21.15 -21.20 -12.82
N THR A 99 22.33 -21.76 -12.54
CA THR A 99 22.67 -22.27 -11.20
C THR A 99 22.90 -21.15 -10.18
N ARG A 100 23.28 -19.96 -10.65
CA ARG A 100 23.40 -18.73 -9.86
C ARG A 100 22.73 -17.58 -10.61
N PHE A 101 21.78 -16.91 -9.98
CA PHE A 101 21.01 -15.84 -10.60
C PHE A 101 20.41 -14.89 -9.57
N GLU A 102 19.93 -13.76 -10.05
CA GLU A 102 19.14 -12.79 -9.30
C GLU A 102 17.83 -12.52 -10.05
N ALA A 103 16.72 -12.55 -9.32
CA ALA A 103 15.41 -12.19 -9.83
C ALA A 103 14.91 -10.97 -9.07
N THR A 104 14.74 -9.85 -9.77
CA THR A 104 14.21 -8.61 -9.19
C THR A 104 12.81 -8.36 -9.72
N GLY A 105 11.83 -8.37 -8.82
CA GLY A 105 10.44 -8.10 -9.11
C GLY A 105 9.99 -6.76 -8.55
N ARG A 106 9.24 -5.99 -9.34
CA ARG A 106 8.52 -4.79 -8.90
C ARG A 106 7.02 -5.03 -8.86
N LEU A 107 6.47 -5.08 -7.66
CA LEU A 107 5.06 -5.28 -7.39
C LEU A 107 4.36 -3.92 -7.26
N ALA A 108 3.39 -3.67 -8.14
CA ALA A 108 2.50 -2.55 -7.97
C ALA A 108 1.28 -2.96 -7.16
N ARG A 109 0.83 -2.06 -6.27
CA ARG A 109 -0.39 -2.25 -5.48
C ARG A 109 -0.35 -3.57 -4.68
N PRO A 110 0.62 -3.73 -3.75
CA PRO A 110 0.84 -4.97 -3.00
C PRO A 110 -0.22 -5.18 -1.91
N TYR A 111 -1.50 -5.20 -2.29
CA TYR A 111 -2.64 -5.37 -1.37
C TYR A 111 -3.17 -6.81 -1.35
N GLN A 112 -2.76 -7.60 -2.33
CA GLN A 112 -3.06 -9.02 -2.43
C GLN A 112 -1.75 -9.78 -2.30
N PRO A 113 -1.79 -11.02 -1.76
CA PRO A 113 -0.63 -11.88 -1.77
C PRO A 113 -0.09 -12.07 -3.18
N ALA A 114 1.19 -11.77 -3.37
CA ALA A 114 1.87 -11.91 -4.64
C ALA A 114 3.33 -12.24 -4.42
N GLY A 115 3.92 -13.02 -5.32
CA GLY A 115 5.25 -13.58 -5.12
C GLY A 115 5.96 -13.97 -6.40
N LEU A 116 7.21 -14.40 -6.23
CA LEU A 116 8.01 -15.05 -7.25
C LEU A 116 8.07 -16.55 -6.94
N ILE A 117 7.85 -17.37 -7.96
CA ILE A 117 7.91 -18.83 -7.88
C ILE A 117 9.13 -19.28 -8.68
N PHE A 118 9.95 -20.13 -8.07
CA PHE A 118 11.11 -20.76 -8.65
C PHE A 118 10.81 -22.25 -8.77
N GLN A 119 10.46 -22.68 -9.98
CA GLN A 119 10.07 -24.05 -10.28
C GLN A 119 11.29 -24.89 -10.66
N ARG A 120 11.35 -26.11 -10.14
CA ARG A 120 12.40 -27.08 -10.48
C ARG A 120 12.28 -27.58 -11.93
N PRO A 121 13.39 -27.96 -12.59
CA PRO A 121 13.37 -28.45 -13.96
C PRO A 121 12.53 -29.73 -14.09
N GLY A 122 11.54 -29.70 -15.00
CA GLY A 122 10.69 -30.86 -15.29
C GLY A 122 9.72 -31.24 -14.17
N GLU A 123 9.61 -30.46 -13.09
CA GLU A 123 8.74 -30.75 -11.96
C GLU A 123 7.66 -29.68 -11.80
N THR A 124 6.52 -30.03 -11.20
CA THR A 124 5.45 -29.09 -10.81
C THR A 124 5.69 -28.44 -9.45
N SER A 125 6.90 -28.56 -8.91
CA SER A 125 7.24 -28.15 -7.55
C SER A 125 8.45 -27.24 -7.48
N GLY A 126 8.60 -26.55 -6.36
CA GLY A 126 9.70 -25.62 -6.14
C GLY A 126 9.52 -24.79 -4.88
N TRP A 127 9.96 -23.54 -4.95
CA TRP A 127 9.90 -22.60 -3.84
C TRP A 127 9.24 -21.31 -4.30
N ALA A 128 8.49 -20.68 -3.40
CA ALA A 128 7.88 -19.39 -3.66
C ALA A 128 8.29 -18.40 -2.57
N PHE A 129 8.60 -17.18 -2.96
CA PHE A 129 8.68 -16.06 -2.03
C PHE A 129 7.47 -15.17 -2.23
N VAL A 130 6.56 -15.16 -1.27
CA VAL A 130 5.26 -14.48 -1.35
C VAL A 130 5.23 -13.36 -0.33
N ILE A 131 4.85 -12.17 -0.80
CA ILE A 131 4.57 -11.01 0.04
C ILE A 131 3.10 -11.04 0.39
N ASP A 132 2.78 -11.20 1.66
CA ASP A 132 1.43 -11.05 2.19
C ASP A 132 1.00 -9.59 2.02
N GLY A 133 -0.10 -9.32 1.29
CA GLY A 133 -0.51 -7.96 0.94
C GLY A 133 -0.82 -7.08 2.16
N PRO A 134 -1.76 -7.48 3.05
CA PRO A 134 -2.09 -6.73 4.26
C PRO A 134 -0.94 -6.54 5.24
N GLN A 135 -0.13 -7.57 5.48
CA GLN A 135 0.96 -7.50 6.46
C GLN A 135 2.27 -7.00 5.86
N ARG A 136 2.35 -6.95 4.52
CA ARG A 136 3.54 -6.64 3.71
C ARG A 136 4.74 -7.53 4.01
N ARG A 137 4.45 -8.72 4.54
CA ARG A 137 5.45 -9.65 5.05
C ARG A 137 5.85 -10.61 3.94
N GLY A 138 7.14 -10.63 3.62
CA GLY A 138 7.70 -11.64 2.73
C GLY A 138 7.88 -12.96 3.46
N VAL A 139 7.39 -14.05 2.89
CA VAL A 139 7.48 -15.41 3.43
C VAL A 139 7.87 -16.38 2.33
N TRP A 140 8.80 -17.27 2.66
CA TRP A 140 9.14 -18.42 1.84
C TRP A 140 8.14 -19.55 2.04
N TRP A 141 7.72 -20.16 0.95
CA TRP A 141 6.77 -21.27 0.92
C TRP A 141 7.32 -22.39 0.04
N THR A 142 6.90 -23.62 0.34
CA THR A 142 6.95 -24.67 -0.67
C THR A 142 5.90 -24.41 -1.74
N TRP A 143 6.21 -24.79 -2.97
CA TRP A 143 5.28 -24.69 -4.10
C TRP A 143 5.08 -26.06 -4.72
N ARG A 144 3.83 -26.42 -5.01
CA ARG A 144 3.49 -27.64 -5.73
C ARG A 144 2.17 -27.47 -6.45
N GLU A 145 2.14 -27.83 -7.74
CA GLU A 145 0.91 -28.01 -8.52
C GLU A 145 -0.05 -26.80 -8.50
N GLY A 146 0.47 -25.59 -8.54
CA GLY A 146 -0.37 -24.38 -8.55
C GLY A 146 -0.75 -23.85 -7.17
N ALA A 147 -0.27 -24.48 -6.08
CA ALA A 147 -0.60 -24.10 -4.71
C ALA A 147 0.64 -23.83 -3.85
N LEU A 148 0.49 -22.87 -2.93
CA LEU A 148 1.42 -22.68 -1.82
C LEU A 148 1.19 -23.77 -0.78
N GLY A 149 2.26 -24.44 -0.38
CA GLY A 149 2.25 -25.48 0.64
C GLY A 149 2.49 -24.91 2.03
N GLU A 150 3.53 -25.40 2.70
CA GLU A 150 3.89 -24.99 4.05
C GLU A 150 4.79 -23.74 4.05
N PRO A 151 4.57 -22.80 4.98
CA PRO A 151 5.45 -21.67 5.17
C PRO A 151 6.77 -22.13 5.81
N LEU A 152 7.89 -21.74 5.20
CA LEU A 152 9.23 -22.12 5.63
C LEU A 152 9.84 -21.08 6.56
N ARG A 153 10.01 -19.85 6.06
CA ARG A 153 10.65 -18.76 6.80
C ARG A 153 10.18 -17.41 6.29
N GLY A 154 9.76 -16.55 7.21
CA GLY A 154 9.39 -15.16 6.90
C GLY A 154 10.50 -14.18 7.21
N ILE A 155 10.51 -13.05 6.51
CA ILE A 155 11.18 -11.83 6.96
C ILE A 155 10.30 -11.25 8.07
N PRO A 156 10.75 -11.18 9.34
CA PRO A 156 10.05 -10.38 10.34
C PRO A 156 10.12 -8.92 9.91
N LEU A 157 8.96 -8.28 9.80
CA LEU A 157 8.86 -6.87 9.46
C LEU A 157 8.42 -6.08 10.69
N ASP A 158 9.33 -5.27 11.22
CA ASP A 158 8.95 -4.06 11.92
C ASP A 158 8.58 -3.04 10.84
N ARG A 159 7.29 -2.72 10.73
CA ARG A 159 6.78 -1.87 9.65
C ARG A 159 7.50 -0.50 9.72
N PRO A 160 8.22 -0.05 8.68
CA PRO A 160 8.75 1.31 8.66
C PRO A 160 7.58 2.32 8.77
N LEU A 161 7.78 3.38 9.55
CA LEU A 161 6.73 4.35 9.92
C LEU A 161 5.97 4.91 8.71
N THR A 162 6.66 5.11 7.57
CA THR A 162 6.07 5.61 6.32
C THR A 162 5.07 4.62 5.70
N VAL A 163 5.36 3.33 5.75
CA VAL A 163 4.46 2.26 5.28
C VAL A 163 3.27 2.09 6.23
N GLN A 164 3.50 2.26 7.55
CA GLN A 164 2.39 2.31 8.51
C GLN A 164 1.46 3.50 8.24
N ALA A 165 2.02 4.67 7.95
CA ALA A 165 1.25 5.89 7.69
C ALA A 165 0.36 5.74 6.43
N GLN A 166 0.87 5.11 5.36
CA GLN A 166 0.08 4.86 4.15
C GLN A 166 -1.07 3.87 4.38
N ALA A 167 -0.80 2.77 5.07
CA ALA A 167 -1.83 1.78 5.41
C ALA A 167 -2.92 2.40 6.32
N PHE A 168 -2.50 3.16 7.33
CA PHE A 168 -3.39 3.86 8.25
C PHE A 168 -4.21 4.95 7.56
N ALA A 169 -3.59 5.80 6.74
CA ALA A 169 -4.28 6.83 5.97
C ALA A 169 -5.34 6.20 5.07
N ARG A 170 -5.04 5.10 4.37
CA ARG A 170 -6.00 4.43 3.49
C ARG A 170 -7.16 3.80 4.28
N GLN A 171 -6.91 3.28 5.48
CA GLN A 171 -7.95 2.73 6.35
C GLN A 171 -8.88 3.82 6.89
N LEU A 172 -8.34 4.99 7.23
CA LEU A 172 -9.12 6.19 7.55
C LEU A 172 -9.97 6.67 6.36
N LEU A 173 -9.43 6.57 5.15
CA LEU A 173 -10.09 7.00 3.91
C LEU A 173 -11.16 6.01 3.41
N ARG A 174 -11.01 4.71 3.66
CA ARG A 174 -11.98 3.68 3.25
C ARG A 174 -13.20 3.56 4.18
N GLY A 175 -13.10 4.01 5.42
CA GLY A 175 -14.17 3.91 6.41
C GLY A 175 -15.08 5.13 6.50
N TRP A 176 -16.15 5.03 7.29
CA TRP A 176 -17.04 6.14 7.68
C TRP A 176 -16.26 7.35 8.26
N TRP A 177 -15.04 7.15 8.74
CA TRP A 177 -14.16 8.19 9.28
C TRP A 177 -13.82 9.30 8.29
N GLY A 178 -13.71 9.01 6.99
CA GLY A 178 -13.57 10.06 5.96
C GLY A 178 -14.82 10.96 5.88
N ALA A 179 -16.01 10.36 6.01
CA ALA A 179 -17.28 11.09 6.06
C ALA A 179 -17.47 11.82 7.41
N VAL A 180 -17.11 11.19 8.53
CA VAL A 180 -17.13 11.80 9.87
C VAL A 180 -16.16 12.97 9.94
N GLY A 181 -14.97 12.88 9.35
CA GLY A 181 -14.03 14.00 9.26
C GLY A 181 -14.63 15.20 8.51
N LEU A 182 -15.29 14.96 7.37
CA LEU A 182 -16.00 16.00 6.63
C LEU A 182 -17.19 16.58 7.42
N VAL A 183 -17.93 15.74 8.15
CA VAL A 183 -19.08 16.16 8.98
C VAL A 183 -18.63 16.94 10.22
N VAL A 184 -17.59 16.52 10.92
CA VAL A 184 -17.03 17.21 12.10
C VAL A 184 -16.46 18.56 11.70
N VAL A 185 -15.76 18.64 10.56
CA VAL A 185 -15.28 19.93 10.04
C VAL A 185 -16.45 20.82 9.62
N GLY A 186 -17.47 20.27 8.95
CA GLY A 186 -18.69 21.00 8.61
C GLY A 186 -19.45 21.54 9.84
N LEU A 187 -19.57 20.73 10.89
CA LEU A 187 -20.21 21.10 12.15
C LEU A 187 -19.39 22.11 12.94
N GLY A 188 -18.07 21.94 13.04
CA GLY A 188 -17.17 22.89 13.69
C GLY A 188 -17.24 24.28 13.06
N LEU A 189 -17.30 24.36 11.73
CA LEU A 189 -17.50 25.61 11.00
C LEU A 189 -18.88 26.24 11.26
N ARG A 190 -19.93 25.41 11.41
CA ARG A 190 -21.29 25.88 11.73
C ARG A 190 -21.38 26.46 13.14
N VAL A 191 -20.70 25.86 14.12
CA VAL A 191 -20.67 26.33 15.52
C VAL A 191 -19.89 27.65 15.64
N ILE A 192 -18.76 27.79 14.94
CA ILE A 192 -17.99 29.04 14.90
C ILE A 192 -18.79 30.15 14.19
N GLY A 193 -19.45 29.82 13.08
CA GLY A 193 -20.34 30.75 12.37
C GLY A 193 -21.51 31.24 13.25
N ASN A 194 -22.14 30.34 14.01
CA ASN A 194 -23.25 30.68 14.90
C ASN A 194 -22.81 31.49 16.13
N ARG A 195 -21.62 31.26 16.70
CA ARG A 195 -21.09 32.10 17.80
C ARG A 195 -20.78 33.52 17.35
N VAL A 196 -20.22 33.69 16.14
CA VAL A 196 -19.92 35.02 15.59
C VAL A 196 -21.20 35.78 15.20
N GLY A 197 -22.24 35.09 14.74
CA GLY A 197 -23.55 35.70 14.47
C GLY A 197 -24.28 36.18 15.73
N ARG A 198 -24.11 35.48 16.86
CA ARG A 198 -24.75 35.83 18.15
C ARG A 198 -24.12 37.07 18.80
N TRP A 199 -22.79 37.22 18.73
CA TRP A 199 -22.09 38.43 19.20
C TRP A 199 -22.46 39.69 18.40
N ARG A 200 -22.78 39.56 17.11
CA ARG A 200 -23.14 40.70 16.26
C ARG A 200 -24.58 41.19 16.45
N LYS A 201 -25.48 40.35 16.97
CA LYS A 201 -26.86 40.75 17.32
C LYS A 201 -27.00 41.28 18.76
N GLY A 202 -26.10 40.89 19.67
CA GLY A 202 -26.12 41.40 21.06
C GLY A 202 -25.54 42.81 21.23
N GLY A 203 -24.64 43.25 20.34
CA GLY A 203 -23.95 44.55 20.51
C GLY A 203 -24.63 45.77 19.89
N ILE A 204 -25.72 45.60 19.12
CA ILE A 204 -26.40 46.72 18.42
C ILE A 204 -27.79 47.00 19.01
N GLY A 205 -28.37 46.07 19.78
CA GLY A 205 -29.69 46.25 20.39
C GLY A 205 -29.72 47.08 21.67
N GLU A 206 -28.58 47.29 22.33
CA GLU A 206 -28.50 47.91 23.66
C GLU A 206 -27.86 49.32 23.66
N GLN A 207 -27.91 50.02 22.52
CA GLN A 207 -27.60 51.45 22.48
C GLN A 207 -28.68 52.35 21.86
N ILE A 208 -29.73 51.78 21.24
CA ILE A 208 -30.79 52.62 20.63
C ILE A 208 -31.89 52.99 21.65
N GLN A 209 -31.90 52.40 22.85
CA GLN A 209 -32.93 52.71 23.87
C GLN A 209 -32.51 53.78 24.90
N LYS A 210 -31.31 54.37 24.79
CA LYS A 210 -30.85 55.42 25.72
C LYS A 210 -30.90 56.85 25.17
N ASP A 211 -31.20 57.05 23.88
CA ASP A 211 -31.19 58.39 23.25
C ASP A 211 -32.59 58.95 22.94
N GLN A 212 -33.68 58.35 23.45
CA GLN A 212 -35.05 58.86 23.24
C GLN A 212 -35.78 59.35 24.49
N SER A 213 -35.07 59.69 25.58
CA SER A 213 -35.68 60.42 26.71
C SER A 213 -34.82 61.61 27.14
N GLY A 214 -34.67 62.57 26.24
CA GLY A 214 -33.96 63.82 26.51
C GLY A 214 -34.44 64.91 25.58
N ASP A 215 -35.68 65.35 25.84
CA ASP A 215 -36.26 66.70 25.67
C ASP A 215 -37.69 66.67 25.11
#